data_AF-A0A9E5G0V9-F1
#
_entry.id   AF-A0A9E5G0V9-F1
#
_cell.length_a   1.000
_cell.length_b   1.000
_cell.length_c   1.000
_cell.angle_alpha   90.00
_cell.angle_beta   90.00
_cell.angle_gamma   90.00
#
_symmetry.space_group_name_H-M   'P 1'
#
loop_
_entity.id
_entity.type
_entity.pdbx_description
1 polymer ?
#
loop_
_entity_poly.entity_id
_entity_poly.type
_entity_poly.pdbx_seq_one_letter_code
_entity_poly.pdbx_strand_id
1 'polypeptide(L)'
;PNRRAVRMGNVTFIAAIVTLATGVLLTRVDVAGVVAELRQPGARTVAYWMHLAAPLVVVWGFVLHRLAGRRIRWRTGFAVVTASLLMVLGFDVWHRFDASRPRPSPKDGAAYYEPSLARTANGAFIPESSLSQNDYCISCHPDAYRSWAHSAHAASSFNNPMYAFSVRETRRRSFEREGNVNDARFCAGCHDPVPFFTGAFEDARFDDPQYDVSKDPMGAASITCTACHSIVAVNSTRGNADYVIEESPQYPFTGSESPFLAWTNRQLVKAKPAFHKQTFLKPEVHRSAEFCSTCHKVFLPEQLNDYKWLPGQNHYDSWRLSNRSGHGVQGWYWPKEPASNCNGCHMPEVASVDMGAKPRGPDGELRLRDHLFVGANTATAALSGLPDPEGARAATEAFNRGVLRLDIFALRADGRADGALTPLLGDTAPALLAGQRYLLEVIVRTLGTLGHEYTQGTVDSNETWLDVTVSAG
;
A
#
# COMPACT_ATOMS: atom_id res chain seq x y z
N PRO A 1 -8.87 -47.95 43.42
CA PRO A 1 -8.28 -47.07 42.38
C PRO A 1 -6.75 -47.18 42.35
N ASN A 2 -6.15 -47.46 41.18
CA ASN A 2 -4.68 -47.51 41.05
C ASN A 2 -4.09 -46.11 41.28
N ARG A 3 -3.46 -45.89 42.45
CA ARG A 3 -2.90 -44.58 42.84
C ARG A 3 -1.85 -44.06 41.84
N ARG A 4 -1.12 -44.96 41.16
CA ARG A 4 -0.14 -44.58 40.13
C ARG A 4 -0.83 -44.06 38.87
N ALA A 5 -1.91 -44.71 38.43
CA ALA A 5 -2.69 -44.26 37.29
C ALA A 5 -3.34 -42.88 37.53
N VAL A 6 -3.84 -42.63 38.75
CA VAL A 6 -4.41 -41.32 39.12
C VAL A 6 -3.34 -40.21 39.10
N ARG A 7 -2.16 -40.46 39.68
CA ARG A 7 -1.04 -39.49 39.65
C ARG A 7 -0.62 -39.15 38.22
N MET A 8 -0.47 -40.15 37.36
CA MET A 8 -0.11 -39.92 35.95
C MET A 8 -1.24 -39.25 35.16
N GLY A 9 -2.50 -39.50 35.52
CA GLY A 9 -3.65 -38.76 35.01
C GLY A 9 -3.56 -37.27 35.35
N ASN A 10 -3.25 -36.93 36.61
CA ASN A 10 -3.08 -35.54 37.04
C ASN A 10 -1.89 -34.87 36.35
N VAL A 11 -0.74 -35.55 36.22
CA VAL A 11 0.43 -35.02 35.48
C VAL A 11 0.07 -34.72 34.02
N THR A 12 -0.63 -35.66 33.36
CA THR A 12 -1.10 -35.48 31.98
C THR A 12 -2.06 -34.29 31.87
N PHE A 13 -2.98 -34.15 32.82
CA PHE A 13 -3.95 -33.06 32.85
C PHE A 13 -3.28 -31.70 33.05
N ILE A 14 -2.34 -31.58 34.00
CA ILE A 14 -1.59 -30.34 34.23
C ILE A 14 -0.75 -29.99 32.99
N ALA A 15 -0.04 -30.96 32.41
CA ALA A 15 0.74 -30.74 31.20
C ALA A 15 -0.14 -30.32 30.00
N ALA A 16 -1.36 -30.85 29.90
CA ALA A 16 -2.32 -30.43 28.89
C ALA A 16 -2.78 -28.98 29.13
N ILE A 17 -3.05 -28.58 30.38
CA ILE A 17 -3.35 -27.19 30.73
C ILE A 17 -2.18 -26.27 30.38
N VAL A 18 -0.95 -26.64 30.74
CA VAL A 18 0.25 -25.86 30.39
C VAL A 18 0.38 -25.74 28.88
N THR A 19 0.16 -26.80 28.12
CA THR A 19 0.18 -26.77 26.65
C THR A 19 -0.86 -25.77 26.11
N LEU A 20 -2.10 -25.83 26.60
CA LEU A 20 -3.17 -24.92 26.18
C LEU A 20 -2.87 -23.47 26.56
N ALA A 21 -2.50 -23.22 27.83
CA ALA A 21 -2.20 -21.88 28.33
C ALA A 21 -1.01 -21.26 27.60
N THR A 22 0.08 -22.00 27.42
CA THR A 22 1.24 -21.53 26.67
C THR A 22 0.93 -21.33 25.19
N GLY A 23 0.06 -22.16 24.59
CA GLY A 23 -0.43 -21.97 23.24
C GLY A 23 -1.18 -20.65 23.09
N VAL A 24 -2.11 -20.36 24.01
CA VAL A 24 -2.86 -19.09 24.07
C VAL A 24 -1.94 -17.90 24.32
N LEU A 25 -0.92 -18.04 25.16
CA LEU A 25 0.06 -16.99 25.45
C LEU A 25 1.01 -16.70 24.27
N LEU A 26 1.27 -17.71 23.43
CA LEU A 26 2.12 -17.58 22.24
C LEU A 26 1.35 -17.12 21.00
N THR A 27 0.03 -17.27 21.01
CA THR A 27 -0.86 -16.65 20.02
C THR A 27 -1.30 -15.26 20.50
N ARG A 28 -1.63 -14.37 19.58
CA ARG A 28 -2.23 -13.07 19.92
C ARG A 28 -3.75 -13.26 19.98
N VAL A 29 -4.29 -13.59 21.16
CA VAL A 29 -5.74 -13.76 21.33
C VAL A 29 -6.32 -12.53 22.00
N ASP A 30 -7.40 -12.02 21.42
CA ASP A 30 -8.25 -11.01 22.03
C ASP A 30 -9.37 -11.71 22.79
N VAL A 31 -9.43 -11.56 24.11
CA VAL A 31 -10.51 -12.11 24.94
C VAL A 31 -11.22 -10.94 25.60
N ALA A 32 -12.49 -10.70 25.23
CA ALA A 32 -13.32 -9.63 25.77
C ALA A 32 -12.68 -8.23 25.71
N GLY A 33 -11.93 -7.92 24.64
CA GLY A 33 -11.28 -6.63 24.44
C GLY A 33 -9.89 -6.50 25.09
N VAL A 34 -9.43 -7.55 25.78
CA VAL A 34 -8.06 -7.63 26.30
C VAL A 34 -7.23 -8.47 25.35
N VAL A 35 -6.26 -7.84 24.68
CA VAL A 35 -5.26 -8.54 23.87
C VAL A 35 -4.26 -9.19 24.80
N ALA A 36 -4.36 -10.51 24.97
CA ALA A 36 -3.33 -11.29 25.62
C ALA A 36 -2.15 -11.43 24.63
N GLU A 37 -1.13 -10.59 24.80
CA GLU A 37 0.08 -10.64 23.99
C GLU A 37 1.34 -10.63 24.88
N LEU A 38 2.18 -11.66 24.74
CA LEU A 38 3.53 -11.65 25.30
C LEU A 38 4.49 -10.88 24.40
N ARG A 39 4.66 -9.58 24.69
CA ARG A 39 5.59 -8.69 23.99
C ARG A 39 7.04 -8.83 24.44
N GLN A 40 7.27 -9.17 25.71
CA GLN A 40 8.63 -9.29 26.25
C GLN A 40 9.35 -10.54 25.71
N PRO A 41 10.52 -10.39 25.06
CA PRO A 41 11.23 -11.51 24.43
C PRO A 41 11.53 -12.67 25.39
N GLY A 42 12.02 -12.37 26.60
CA GLY A 42 12.38 -13.40 27.59
C GLY A 42 11.19 -14.25 28.05
N ALA A 43 10.07 -13.61 28.38
CA ALA A 43 8.87 -14.32 28.80
C ALA A 43 8.25 -15.13 27.64
N ARG A 44 8.34 -14.63 26.40
CA ARG A 44 7.92 -15.37 25.20
C ARG A 44 8.77 -16.61 24.96
N THR A 45 10.09 -16.52 25.18
CA THR A 45 10.99 -17.66 25.09
C THR A 45 10.65 -18.73 26.13
N VAL A 46 10.33 -18.34 27.37
CA VAL A 46 9.91 -19.30 28.41
C VAL A 46 8.59 -19.98 28.02
N ALA A 47 7.59 -19.21 27.59
CA ALA A 47 6.32 -19.75 27.11
C ALA A 47 6.53 -20.72 25.93
N TYR A 48 7.42 -20.39 24.99
CA TYR A 48 7.80 -21.24 23.86
C TYR A 48 8.38 -22.59 24.30
N TRP A 49 9.38 -22.57 25.20
CA TRP A 49 9.98 -23.81 25.70
C TRP A 49 9.00 -24.65 26.50
N MET A 50 8.13 -24.03 27.31
CA MET A 50 7.05 -24.74 28.00
C MET A 50 6.05 -25.36 27.02
N HIS A 51 5.68 -24.64 25.95
CA HIS A 51 4.78 -25.15 24.91
C HIS A 51 5.39 -26.32 24.12
N LEU A 52 6.71 -26.35 23.99
CA LEU A 52 7.43 -27.45 23.35
C LEU A 52 7.55 -28.68 24.28
N ALA A 53 7.85 -28.46 25.56
CA ALA A 53 8.09 -29.53 26.53
C ALA A 53 6.79 -30.17 27.06
N ALA A 54 5.73 -29.39 27.30
CA ALA A 54 4.50 -29.87 27.91
C ALA A 54 3.79 -30.97 27.09
N PRO A 55 3.70 -30.91 25.74
CA PRO A 55 3.18 -32.01 24.93
C PRO A 55 3.95 -33.32 25.09
N LEU A 56 5.29 -33.27 25.24
CA LEU A 56 6.10 -34.46 25.48
C LEU A 56 5.74 -35.10 26.84
N VAL A 57 5.49 -34.26 27.85
CA VAL A 57 5.01 -34.71 29.16
C VAL A 57 3.58 -35.26 29.08
N VAL A 58 2.71 -34.68 28.24
CA VAL A 58 1.36 -35.23 27.97
C VAL A 58 1.45 -36.62 27.36
N VAL A 59 2.25 -36.80 26.31
CA VAL A 59 2.43 -38.10 25.64
C VAL A 59 2.98 -39.14 26.61
N TRP A 60 4.05 -38.79 27.34
CA TRP A 60 4.66 -39.68 28.32
C TRP A 60 3.72 -40.03 29.47
N GLY A 61 3.06 -39.02 30.05
CA GLY A 61 2.08 -39.18 31.11
C GLY A 61 0.88 -40.01 30.68
N PHE A 62 0.42 -39.83 29.43
CA PHE A 62 -0.66 -40.63 28.86
C PHE A 62 -0.25 -42.10 28.71
N VAL A 63 0.95 -42.39 28.20
CA VAL A 63 1.48 -43.76 28.10
C VAL A 63 1.54 -44.40 29.48
N LEU A 64 2.13 -43.73 30.49
CA LEU A 64 2.22 -44.26 31.85
C LEU A 64 0.84 -44.43 32.51
N HIS A 65 -0.10 -43.51 32.27
CA HIS A 65 -1.48 -43.63 32.73
C HIS A 65 -2.17 -44.86 32.12
N ARG A 66 -1.91 -45.17 30.85
CA ARG A 66 -2.50 -46.32 30.16
C ARG A 66 -1.86 -47.65 30.54
N LEU A 67 -0.54 -47.69 30.74
CA LEU A 67 0.15 -48.87 31.26
C LEU A 67 -0.36 -49.27 32.66
N ALA A 68 -0.74 -48.29 33.48
CA ALA A 68 -1.30 -48.50 34.82
C ALA A 68 -2.84 -48.56 34.87
N GLY A 69 -3.52 -48.33 33.75
CA GLY A 69 -4.95 -48.03 33.67
C GLY A 69 -5.78 -49.02 32.83
N ARG A 70 -7.04 -48.66 32.54
CA ARG A 70 -7.93 -49.49 31.69
C ARG A 70 -7.56 -49.36 30.21
N ARG A 71 -7.79 -50.44 29.44
CA ARG A 71 -7.57 -50.51 27.99
C ARG A 71 -8.29 -49.39 27.23
N ILE A 72 -7.69 -48.94 26.12
CA ILE A 72 -8.22 -47.89 25.25
C ILE A 72 -9.54 -48.35 24.61
N ARG A 73 -10.54 -47.46 24.60
CA ARG A 73 -11.80 -47.68 23.86
C ARG A 73 -11.60 -47.26 22.41
N TRP A 74 -11.01 -48.15 21.61
CA TRP A 74 -10.68 -47.89 20.21
C TRP A 74 -11.86 -47.41 19.38
N ARG A 75 -13.08 -47.90 19.64
CA ARG A 75 -14.31 -47.41 18.98
C ARG A 75 -14.52 -45.90 19.12
N THR A 76 -14.30 -45.36 20.32
CA THR A 76 -14.41 -43.91 20.57
C THR A 76 -13.28 -43.15 19.88
N GLY A 77 -12.06 -43.70 19.91
CA GLY A 77 -10.92 -43.11 19.19
C GLY A 77 -11.17 -43.00 17.69
N PHE A 78 -11.64 -44.09 17.06
CA PHE A 78 -12.02 -44.09 15.65
C PHE A 78 -13.15 -43.10 15.36
N ALA A 79 -14.21 -43.05 16.19
CA ALA A 79 -15.30 -42.11 15.99
C ALA A 79 -14.83 -40.65 16.01
N VAL A 80 -13.94 -40.27 16.94
CA VAL A 80 -13.40 -38.92 17.02
C VAL A 80 -12.52 -38.61 15.80
N VAL A 81 -11.63 -39.52 15.41
CA VAL A 81 -10.78 -39.33 14.22
C VAL A 81 -11.62 -39.19 12.96
N THR A 82 -12.62 -40.05 12.76
CA THR A 82 -13.54 -39.97 11.62
C THR A 82 -14.30 -38.65 11.62
N ALA A 83 -14.84 -38.21 12.76
CA ALA A 83 -15.54 -36.93 12.85
C ALA A 83 -14.63 -35.73 12.53
N SER A 84 -13.38 -35.73 13.03
CA SER A 84 -12.40 -34.69 12.71
C SER A 84 -12.04 -34.66 11.23
N LEU A 85 -11.81 -35.83 10.61
CA LEU A 85 -11.52 -35.91 9.18
C LEU A 85 -12.69 -35.45 8.32
N LEU A 86 -13.92 -35.86 8.65
CA LEU A 86 -15.13 -35.39 7.95
C LEU A 86 -15.30 -33.88 8.07
N MET A 87 -15.00 -33.31 9.24
CA MET A 87 -15.05 -31.86 9.43
C MET A 87 -14.00 -31.13 8.58
N VAL A 88 -12.75 -31.62 8.56
CA VAL A 88 -11.69 -31.05 7.71
C VAL A 88 -12.05 -31.13 6.23
N LEU A 89 -12.55 -32.28 5.78
CA LEU A 89 -13.02 -32.47 4.40
C LEU A 89 -14.20 -31.55 4.09
N GLY A 90 -15.15 -31.37 5.02
CA GLY A 90 -16.26 -30.44 4.87
C GLY A 90 -15.80 -29.00 4.68
N PHE A 91 -14.80 -28.54 5.45
CA PHE A 91 -14.21 -27.21 5.29
C PHE A 91 -13.45 -27.06 3.97
N ASP A 92 -12.67 -28.06 3.55
CA ASP A 92 -11.97 -28.04 2.25
C ASP A 92 -12.96 -28.00 1.07
N VAL A 93 -14.02 -28.82 1.12
CA VAL A 93 -15.08 -28.81 0.10
C VAL A 93 -15.81 -27.47 0.06
N TRP A 94 -16.17 -26.90 1.22
CA TRP A 94 -16.76 -25.55 1.26
C TRP A 94 -15.81 -24.54 0.64
N HIS A 95 -14.55 -24.49 1.06
CA HIS A 95 -13.60 -23.50 0.55
C HIS A 95 -13.43 -23.59 -0.98
N ARG A 96 -13.36 -24.80 -1.53
CA ARG A 96 -13.31 -25.01 -2.99
C ARG A 96 -14.60 -24.59 -3.67
N PHE A 97 -15.76 -24.89 -3.07
CA PHE A 97 -17.05 -24.47 -3.61
C PHE A 97 -17.16 -22.95 -3.67
N ASP A 98 -16.78 -22.25 -2.61
CA ASP A 98 -16.80 -20.79 -2.56
C ASP A 98 -15.84 -20.16 -3.58
N ALA A 99 -14.61 -20.68 -3.70
CA ALA A 99 -13.64 -20.26 -4.70
C ALA A 99 -14.08 -20.56 -6.15
N SER A 100 -14.91 -21.59 -6.35
CA SER A 100 -15.44 -21.97 -7.67
C SER A 100 -16.68 -21.18 -8.11
N ARG A 101 -17.20 -20.28 -7.26
CA ARG A 101 -18.39 -19.50 -7.61
C ARG A 101 -18.08 -18.62 -8.83
N PRO A 102 -18.86 -18.72 -9.91
CA PRO A 102 -18.62 -17.93 -11.10
C PRO A 102 -18.79 -16.45 -10.76
N ARG A 103 -17.78 -15.66 -11.14
CA ARG A 103 -17.84 -14.21 -11.05
C ARG A 103 -18.41 -13.65 -12.35
N PRO A 104 -19.23 -12.58 -12.30
CA PRO A 104 -19.60 -11.85 -13.51
C PRO A 104 -18.35 -11.46 -14.28
N SER A 105 -18.34 -11.69 -15.60
CA SER A 105 -17.23 -11.32 -16.46
C SER A 105 -17.67 -10.21 -17.40
N PRO A 106 -16.75 -9.34 -17.85
CA PRO A 106 -17.06 -8.35 -18.87
C PRO A 106 -17.56 -9.02 -20.15
N LYS A 107 -18.53 -8.41 -20.83
CA LYS A 107 -19.06 -8.94 -22.10
C LYS A 107 -17.98 -9.01 -23.18
N ASP A 108 -17.07 -8.04 -23.19
CA ASP A 108 -15.97 -7.93 -24.15
C ASP A 108 -14.73 -8.73 -23.71
N GLY A 109 -14.83 -9.53 -22.64
CA GLY A 109 -13.71 -10.28 -22.08
C GLY A 109 -12.55 -9.37 -21.70
N ALA A 110 -11.33 -9.76 -22.09
CA ALA A 110 -10.12 -9.00 -21.77
C ALA A 110 -10.10 -7.58 -22.38
N ALA A 111 -10.81 -7.35 -23.49
CA ALA A 111 -10.87 -6.04 -24.15
C ALA A 111 -11.61 -4.99 -23.31
N TYR A 112 -12.37 -5.40 -22.28
CA TYR A 112 -12.95 -4.47 -21.33
C TYR A 112 -11.89 -3.62 -20.61
N TYR A 113 -10.71 -4.17 -20.37
CA TYR A 113 -9.69 -3.41 -19.64
C TYR A 113 -8.91 -2.45 -20.53
N GLU A 114 -9.01 -2.58 -21.85
CA GLU A 114 -8.33 -1.70 -22.79
C GLU A 114 -8.99 -0.30 -22.82
N PRO A 115 -8.21 0.78 -23.01
CA PRO A 115 -6.78 0.83 -23.34
C PRO A 115 -5.82 0.79 -22.12
N SER A 116 -6.32 0.60 -20.90
CA SER A 116 -5.46 0.21 -19.78
C SER A 116 -4.88 -1.18 -20.02
N LEU A 117 -3.68 -1.44 -19.49
CA LEU A 117 -3.02 -2.73 -19.56
C LEU A 117 -3.33 -3.61 -18.34
N ALA A 118 -4.20 -3.15 -17.44
CA ALA A 118 -4.57 -3.88 -16.24
C ALA A 118 -5.34 -5.17 -16.56
N ARG A 119 -5.16 -6.18 -15.73
CA ARG A 119 -5.82 -7.48 -15.90
C ARG A 119 -6.28 -8.03 -14.56
N THR A 120 -7.37 -8.78 -14.59
CA THR A 120 -7.73 -9.66 -13.47
C THR A 120 -7.17 -11.06 -13.69
N ALA A 121 -6.82 -11.77 -12.62
CA ALA A 121 -6.18 -13.09 -12.69
C ALA A 121 -6.99 -14.14 -13.47
N ASN A 122 -8.31 -14.00 -13.53
CA ASN A 122 -9.24 -14.92 -14.20
C ASN A 122 -10.09 -14.25 -15.29
N GLY A 123 -9.85 -12.97 -15.61
CA GLY A 123 -10.63 -12.21 -16.59
C GLY A 123 -12.05 -11.81 -16.15
N ALA A 124 -12.44 -12.13 -14.91
CA ALA A 124 -13.74 -11.76 -14.37
C ALA A 124 -13.66 -10.48 -13.52
N PHE A 125 -14.82 -9.89 -13.23
CA PHE A 125 -14.91 -8.80 -12.26
C PHE A 125 -14.64 -9.30 -10.84
N ILE A 126 -14.09 -8.41 -10.01
CA ILE A 126 -13.83 -8.64 -8.59
C ILE A 126 -14.99 -8.01 -7.80
N PRO A 127 -15.57 -8.70 -6.81
CA PRO A 127 -16.61 -8.11 -5.97
C PRO A 127 -16.13 -6.86 -5.24
N GLU A 128 -16.99 -5.85 -5.12
CA GLU A 128 -16.69 -4.61 -4.38
C GLU A 128 -16.28 -4.90 -2.93
N SER A 129 -16.96 -5.84 -2.28
CA SER A 129 -16.66 -6.25 -0.90
C SER A 129 -15.24 -6.79 -0.72
N SER A 130 -14.56 -7.19 -1.81
CA SER A 130 -13.16 -7.62 -1.80
C SER A 130 -12.18 -6.47 -2.05
N LEU A 131 -12.61 -5.40 -2.73
CA LEU A 131 -11.79 -4.22 -3.08
C LEU A 131 -12.00 -3.01 -2.17
N SER A 132 -13.11 -2.93 -1.43
CA SER A 132 -13.46 -1.79 -0.56
C SER A 132 -13.34 -2.16 0.92
N GLN A 133 -12.20 -2.75 1.33
CA GLN A 133 -12.02 -3.33 2.67
C GLN A 133 -11.24 -2.44 3.67
N ASN A 134 -11.19 -1.13 3.45
CA ASN A 134 -10.41 -0.22 4.31
C ASN A 134 -10.82 -0.31 5.79
N ASP A 135 -12.13 -0.39 6.08
CA ASP A 135 -12.67 -0.53 7.43
C ASP A 135 -12.27 -1.85 8.12
N TYR A 136 -12.02 -2.89 7.33
CA TYR A 136 -11.49 -4.14 7.86
C TYR A 136 -9.99 -3.98 8.20
N CYS A 137 -9.22 -3.33 7.32
CA CYS A 137 -7.78 -3.10 7.50
C CYS A 137 -7.46 -2.21 8.70
N ILE A 138 -8.20 -1.10 8.90
CA ILE A 138 -7.96 -0.13 9.97
C ILE A 138 -8.06 -0.75 11.38
N SER A 139 -8.82 -1.84 11.53
CA SER A 139 -8.94 -2.55 12.81
C SER A 139 -7.61 -3.11 13.36
N CYS A 140 -6.63 -3.33 12.48
CA CYS A 140 -5.29 -3.84 12.83
C CYS A 140 -4.14 -2.92 12.37
N HIS A 141 -4.41 -2.00 11.43
CA HIS A 141 -3.44 -1.09 10.82
C HIS A 141 -3.87 0.39 10.87
N PRO A 142 -4.20 0.93 12.07
CA PRO A 142 -4.69 2.30 12.19
C PRO A 142 -3.66 3.37 11.82
N ASP A 143 -2.36 3.17 12.09
CA ASP A 143 -1.33 4.14 11.71
C ASP A 143 -1.10 4.15 10.19
N ALA A 144 -1.07 2.97 9.56
CA ALA A 144 -0.98 2.86 8.10
C ALA A 144 -2.17 3.56 7.43
N TYR A 145 -3.40 3.27 7.90
CA TYR A 145 -4.61 3.91 7.40
C TYR A 145 -4.57 5.42 7.61
N ARG A 146 -4.17 5.89 8.80
CA ARG A 146 -4.05 7.32 9.07
C ARG A 146 -3.16 7.99 8.03
N SER A 147 -1.99 7.43 7.72
CA SER A 147 -1.15 8.01 6.68
C SER A 147 -1.77 7.96 5.28
N TRP A 148 -2.34 6.80 4.89
CA TRP A 148 -3.00 6.62 3.60
C TRP A 148 -4.16 7.60 3.39
N ALA A 149 -4.99 7.82 4.40
CA ALA A 149 -6.17 8.70 4.34
C ALA A 149 -5.82 10.18 4.04
N HIS A 150 -4.54 10.56 4.17
CA HIS A 150 -4.03 11.90 3.84
C HIS A 150 -3.20 11.93 2.55
N SER A 151 -3.12 10.80 1.85
CA SER A 151 -2.31 10.65 0.64
C SER A 151 -3.08 11.04 -0.62
N ALA A 152 -2.34 11.36 -1.69
CA ALA A 152 -2.91 11.49 -3.02
C ALA A 152 -3.52 10.17 -3.55
N HIS A 153 -3.13 9.01 -3.00
CA HIS A 153 -3.75 7.73 -3.34
C HIS A 153 -5.15 7.55 -2.74
N ALA A 154 -5.42 8.16 -1.57
CA ALA A 154 -6.78 8.22 -1.01
C ALA A 154 -7.66 9.29 -1.70
N ALA A 155 -7.05 10.21 -2.44
CA ALA A 155 -7.70 11.19 -3.30
C ALA A 155 -7.27 10.99 -4.77
N SER A 156 -7.38 9.75 -5.26
CA SER A 156 -7.00 9.42 -6.64
C SER A 156 -8.18 9.36 -7.60
N SER A 157 -9.40 9.14 -7.09
CA SER A 157 -10.59 8.92 -7.90
C SER A 157 -11.44 10.20 -7.98
N PHE A 158 -12.76 10.09 -8.18
CA PHE A 158 -13.64 11.25 -8.38
C PHE A 158 -13.75 12.17 -7.14
N ASN A 159 -13.20 11.77 -6.00
CA ASN A 159 -13.03 12.64 -4.83
C ASN A 159 -11.88 13.67 -4.97
N ASN A 160 -11.09 13.58 -6.04
CA ASN A 160 -10.13 14.60 -6.43
C ASN A 160 -10.71 15.45 -7.56
N PRO A 161 -10.98 16.75 -7.34
CA PRO A 161 -11.67 17.58 -8.32
C PRO A 161 -10.90 17.77 -9.63
N MET A 162 -9.56 17.76 -9.57
CA MET A 162 -8.74 17.90 -10.78
C MET A 162 -8.85 16.64 -11.65
N TYR A 163 -8.76 15.47 -11.02
CA TYR A 163 -8.94 14.19 -11.71
C TYR A 163 -10.37 14.03 -12.23
N ALA A 164 -11.37 14.30 -11.38
CA ALA A 164 -12.78 14.20 -11.73
C ALA A 164 -13.13 15.04 -12.96
N PHE A 165 -12.57 16.25 -13.07
CA PHE A 165 -12.70 17.10 -14.25
C PHE A 165 -12.12 16.40 -15.50
N SER A 166 -10.86 15.95 -15.44
CA SER A 166 -10.17 15.33 -16.59
C SER A 166 -10.84 14.04 -17.06
N VAL A 167 -11.22 13.15 -16.14
CA VAL A 167 -11.86 11.88 -16.50
C VAL A 167 -13.26 12.10 -17.06
N ARG A 168 -14.06 13.02 -16.49
CA ARG A 168 -15.39 13.35 -17.03
C ARG A 168 -15.31 13.99 -18.42
N GLU A 169 -14.36 14.88 -18.65
CA GLU A 169 -14.13 15.44 -19.99
C GLU A 169 -13.71 14.34 -20.98
N THR A 170 -12.82 13.43 -20.57
CA THR A 170 -12.42 12.28 -21.40
C THR A 170 -13.61 11.40 -21.75
N ARG A 171 -14.45 11.05 -20.76
CA ARG A 171 -15.68 10.27 -20.97
C ARG A 171 -16.65 10.96 -21.92
N ARG A 172 -16.88 12.27 -21.74
CA ARG A 172 -17.75 13.07 -22.62
C ARG A 172 -17.23 13.09 -24.06
N ARG A 173 -15.93 13.33 -24.27
CA ARG A 173 -15.32 13.37 -25.61
C ARG A 173 -15.30 12.01 -26.28
N SER A 174 -14.99 10.95 -25.53
CA SER A 174 -15.07 9.57 -26.00
C SER A 174 -16.49 9.24 -26.46
N PHE A 175 -17.49 9.64 -25.66
CA PHE A 175 -18.90 9.39 -25.99
C PHE A 175 -19.34 10.16 -27.24
N GLU A 176 -18.93 11.42 -27.40
CA GLU A 176 -19.17 12.22 -28.61
C GLU A 176 -18.54 11.61 -29.87
N ARG A 177 -17.37 10.97 -29.75
CA ARG A 177 -16.63 10.40 -30.88
C ARG A 177 -17.09 8.98 -31.22
N GLU A 178 -17.35 8.15 -30.22
CA GLU A 178 -17.46 6.69 -30.36
C GLU A 178 -18.76 6.10 -29.77
N GLY A 179 -19.59 6.92 -29.12
CA GLY A 179 -20.84 6.47 -28.48
C GLY A 179 -20.63 5.61 -27.23
N ASN A 180 -19.42 5.57 -26.68
CA ASN A 180 -19.06 4.85 -25.46
C ASN A 180 -18.00 5.64 -24.66
N VAL A 181 -17.63 5.18 -23.46
CA VAL A 181 -16.67 5.88 -22.58
C VAL A 181 -15.35 5.11 -22.41
N ASN A 182 -15.04 4.18 -23.32
CA ASN A 182 -13.98 3.20 -23.13
C ASN A 182 -12.59 3.86 -23.05
N ASP A 183 -12.37 5.01 -23.68
CA ASP A 183 -11.11 5.75 -23.56
C ASP A 183 -10.75 6.05 -22.11
N ALA A 184 -11.75 6.35 -21.27
CA ALA A 184 -11.53 6.69 -19.87
C ALA A 184 -11.02 5.51 -19.04
N ARG A 185 -11.12 4.26 -19.56
CA ARG A 185 -10.51 3.09 -18.93
C ARG A 185 -8.98 3.20 -18.86
N PHE A 186 -8.37 4.02 -19.73
CA PHE A 186 -6.98 4.44 -19.63
C PHE A 186 -6.63 4.99 -18.23
N CYS A 187 -7.53 5.82 -17.67
CA CYS A 187 -7.37 6.44 -16.36
C CYS A 187 -7.68 5.45 -15.23
N ALA A 188 -8.72 4.65 -15.43
CA ALA A 188 -9.35 3.82 -14.41
C ALA A 188 -8.41 2.76 -13.81
N GLY A 189 -7.50 2.20 -14.61
CA GLY A 189 -6.51 1.22 -14.14
C GLY A 189 -5.55 1.77 -13.07
N CYS A 190 -5.32 3.08 -13.04
CA CYS A 190 -4.45 3.71 -12.04
C CYS A 190 -5.25 4.44 -10.96
N HIS A 191 -6.33 5.13 -11.33
CA HIS A 191 -7.03 6.06 -10.44
C HIS A 191 -8.27 5.48 -9.77
N ASP A 192 -9.00 4.59 -10.47
CA ASP A 192 -10.32 4.10 -10.07
C ASP A 192 -10.39 2.56 -10.02
N PRO A 193 -9.43 1.86 -9.38
CA PRO A 193 -9.37 0.41 -9.44
C PRO A 193 -10.65 -0.27 -8.92
N VAL A 194 -11.31 0.31 -7.91
CA VAL A 194 -12.54 -0.27 -7.36
C VAL A 194 -13.70 -0.26 -8.38
N PRO A 195 -14.18 0.87 -8.90
CA PRO A 195 -15.22 0.86 -9.93
C PRO A 195 -14.78 0.13 -11.20
N PHE A 196 -13.49 0.17 -11.56
CA PHE A 196 -12.99 -0.47 -12.77
C PHE A 196 -13.06 -2.00 -12.71
N PHE A 197 -12.52 -2.61 -11.65
CA PHE A 197 -12.50 -4.07 -11.53
C PHE A 197 -13.84 -4.66 -11.08
N THR A 198 -14.77 -3.85 -10.58
CA THR A 198 -16.14 -4.28 -10.28
C THR A 198 -17.08 -4.20 -11.49
N GLY A 199 -16.66 -3.52 -12.56
CA GLY A 199 -17.48 -3.25 -13.74
C GLY A 199 -18.41 -2.04 -13.59
N ALA A 200 -18.33 -1.30 -12.48
CA ALA A 200 -19.16 -0.14 -12.20
C ALA A 200 -18.64 1.16 -12.86
N PHE A 201 -17.42 1.17 -13.40
CA PHE A 201 -16.78 2.39 -13.94
C PHE A 201 -17.57 3.04 -15.08
N GLU A 202 -18.39 2.29 -15.82
CA GLU A 202 -19.19 2.81 -16.93
C GLU A 202 -20.57 3.32 -16.51
N ASP A 203 -20.89 3.32 -15.21
CA ASP A 203 -22.17 3.84 -14.72
C ASP A 203 -22.33 5.33 -15.08
N ALA A 204 -23.40 5.64 -15.81
CA ALA A 204 -23.72 6.99 -16.29
C ALA A 204 -23.92 8.00 -15.16
N ARG A 205 -24.19 7.54 -13.92
CA ARG A 205 -24.28 8.44 -12.76
C ARG A 205 -22.97 9.20 -12.51
N PHE A 206 -21.83 8.66 -12.91
CA PHE A 206 -20.54 9.34 -12.74
C PHE A 206 -20.39 10.55 -13.67
N ASP A 207 -21.18 10.60 -14.75
CA ASP A 207 -21.19 11.69 -15.73
C ASP A 207 -22.24 12.77 -15.44
N ASP A 208 -23.17 12.52 -14.50
CA ASP A 208 -24.21 13.47 -14.15
C ASP A 208 -23.62 14.69 -13.40
N PRO A 209 -23.73 15.93 -13.96
CA PRO A 209 -23.23 17.12 -13.29
C PRO A 209 -24.04 17.51 -12.04
N GLN A 210 -25.26 17.00 -11.89
CA GLN A 210 -26.09 17.20 -10.70
C GLN A 210 -25.77 16.18 -9.59
N TYR A 211 -25.00 15.14 -9.91
CA TYR A 211 -24.61 14.09 -8.99
C TYR A 211 -23.22 14.37 -8.40
N ASP A 212 -23.17 14.47 -7.07
CA ASP A 212 -21.93 14.62 -6.32
C ASP A 212 -21.20 13.28 -6.17
N VAL A 213 -20.54 12.88 -7.25
CA VAL A 213 -19.75 11.64 -7.31
C VAL A 213 -18.60 11.59 -6.30
N SER A 214 -18.14 12.75 -5.80
CA SER A 214 -17.07 12.82 -4.79
C SER A 214 -17.48 12.21 -3.43
N LYS A 215 -18.79 12.03 -3.21
CA LYS A 215 -19.37 11.40 -2.03
C LYS A 215 -19.95 10.02 -2.30
N ASP A 216 -19.93 9.55 -3.55
CA ASP A 216 -20.35 8.19 -3.89
C ASP A 216 -19.29 7.20 -3.37
N PRO A 217 -19.65 6.19 -2.56
CA PRO A 217 -18.67 5.24 -2.03
C PRO A 217 -17.85 4.53 -3.12
N MET A 218 -18.45 4.27 -4.29
CA MET A 218 -17.78 3.63 -5.42
C MET A 218 -16.94 4.64 -6.21
N GLY A 219 -17.48 5.81 -6.54
CA GLY A 219 -16.78 6.88 -7.25
C GLY A 219 -15.68 7.56 -6.43
N ALA A 220 -15.72 7.50 -5.10
CA ALA A 220 -14.71 8.07 -4.21
C ALA A 220 -13.72 7.02 -3.67
N ALA A 221 -13.90 5.73 -4.00
CA ALA A 221 -13.17 4.62 -3.39
C ALA A 221 -11.64 4.75 -3.51
N SER A 222 -11.17 5.38 -4.60
CA SER A 222 -9.75 5.63 -4.86
C SER A 222 -8.90 4.34 -4.81
N ILE A 223 -7.59 4.48 -4.62
CA ILE A 223 -6.70 3.34 -4.44
C ILE A 223 -6.80 2.86 -2.98
N THR A 224 -7.66 1.87 -2.74
CA THR A 224 -7.84 1.26 -1.41
C THR A 224 -6.65 0.39 -0.99
N CYS A 225 -6.62 -0.03 0.28
CA CYS A 225 -5.61 -0.97 0.77
C CYS A 225 -5.58 -2.24 -0.09
N THR A 226 -6.75 -2.81 -0.39
CA THR A 226 -6.82 -4.06 -1.16
C THR A 226 -6.66 -3.84 -2.67
N ALA A 227 -6.92 -2.65 -3.21
CA ALA A 227 -6.58 -2.34 -4.60
C ALA A 227 -5.06 -2.47 -4.85
N CYS A 228 -4.23 -1.88 -3.98
CA CYS A 228 -2.77 -2.06 -4.09
C CYS A 228 -2.32 -3.46 -3.65
N HIS A 229 -2.77 -3.94 -2.48
CA HIS A 229 -2.23 -5.16 -1.89
C HIS A 229 -2.75 -6.47 -2.51
N SER A 230 -3.76 -6.39 -3.39
CA SER A 230 -4.23 -7.54 -4.18
C SER A 230 -3.55 -7.67 -5.54
N ILE A 231 -2.63 -6.76 -5.89
CA ILE A 231 -1.80 -6.92 -7.10
C ILE A 231 -0.87 -8.12 -6.89
N VAL A 232 -0.88 -9.05 -7.85
CA VAL A 232 -0.16 -10.33 -7.78
C VAL A 232 1.04 -10.40 -8.70
N ALA A 233 1.06 -9.58 -9.76
CA ALA A 233 2.13 -9.56 -10.73
C ALA A 233 2.25 -8.18 -11.38
N VAL A 234 3.48 -7.82 -11.73
CA VAL A 234 3.79 -6.74 -12.67
C VAL A 234 4.07 -7.41 -14.01
N ASN A 235 3.29 -7.11 -15.04
CA ASN A 235 3.46 -7.75 -16.35
C ASN A 235 4.64 -7.15 -17.10
N SER A 236 4.80 -5.83 -17.01
CA SER A 236 5.92 -5.11 -17.59
C SER A 236 6.10 -3.73 -16.97
N THR A 237 7.21 -3.08 -17.32
CA THR A 237 7.48 -1.67 -16.98
C THR A 237 7.04 -0.73 -18.11
N ARG A 238 6.04 -1.09 -18.90
CA ARG A 238 5.50 -0.21 -19.95
C ARG A 238 4.68 0.95 -19.39
N GLY A 239 4.06 0.76 -18.23
CA GLY A 239 3.14 1.73 -17.64
C GLY A 239 1.67 1.40 -17.92
N ASN A 240 0.77 2.38 -17.79
CA ASN A 240 -0.68 2.26 -18.08
C ASN A 240 -1.38 1.13 -17.31
N ALA A 241 -1.04 0.96 -16.03
CA ALA A 241 -1.53 -0.06 -15.12
C ALA A 241 -1.23 -1.51 -15.54
N ASP A 242 -0.08 -1.78 -16.16
CA ASP A 242 0.30 -3.13 -16.62
C ASP A 242 0.65 -4.10 -15.46
N TYR A 243 -0.37 -4.46 -14.70
CA TYR A 243 -0.34 -5.39 -13.58
C TYR A 243 -1.49 -6.39 -13.63
N VAL A 244 -1.38 -7.45 -12.82
CA VAL A 244 -2.48 -8.39 -12.57
C VAL A 244 -2.96 -8.20 -11.13
N ILE A 245 -4.27 -8.03 -10.97
CA ILE A 245 -4.95 -8.00 -9.67
C ILE A 245 -5.83 -9.25 -9.53
N GLU A 246 -5.99 -9.74 -8.30
CA GLU A 246 -6.88 -10.87 -8.01
C GLU A 246 -7.88 -10.55 -6.90
N GLU A 247 -8.95 -11.33 -6.82
CA GLU A 247 -9.75 -11.40 -5.61
C GLU A 247 -8.92 -12.09 -4.52
N SER A 248 -8.29 -11.30 -3.64
CA SER A 248 -7.43 -11.82 -2.58
C SER A 248 -8.14 -12.87 -1.72
N PRO A 249 -7.57 -14.09 -1.58
CA PRO A 249 -8.13 -15.13 -0.72
C PRO A 249 -8.31 -14.65 0.73
N GLN A 250 -9.52 -14.82 1.27
CA GLN A 250 -9.90 -14.34 2.60
C GLN A 250 -9.90 -15.45 3.65
N TYR A 251 -9.77 -15.05 4.91
CA TYR A 251 -10.04 -15.95 6.04
C TYR A 251 -11.54 -16.22 6.16
N PRO A 252 -11.93 -17.37 6.76
CA PRO A 252 -13.32 -17.63 7.08
C PRO A 252 -13.96 -16.48 7.86
N PHE A 253 -15.21 -16.18 7.54
CA PHE A 253 -16.03 -15.13 8.18
C PHE A 253 -15.54 -13.68 7.96
N THR A 254 -14.64 -13.44 7.00
CA THR A 254 -14.39 -12.07 6.53
C THR A 254 -15.71 -11.45 6.05
N GLY A 255 -16.01 -10.23 6.51
CA GLY A 255 -17.26 -9.53 6.17
C GLY A 255 -18.51 -10.03 6.91
N SER A 256 -18.39 -10.92 7.90
CA SER A 256 -19.55 -11.37 8.68
C SER A 256 -20.07 -10.26 9.60
N GLU A 257 -21.39 -10.03 9.58
CA GLU A 257 -22.07 -9.11 10.50
C GLU A 257 -22.20 -9.66 11.93
N SER A 258 -22.03 -10.97 12.13
CA SER A 258 -22.10 -11.57 13.46
C SER A 258 -20.87 -11.18 14.28
N PRO A 259 -21.03 -10.53 15.45
CA PRO A 259 -19.90 -10.11 16.28
C PRO A 259 -18.98 -11.26 16.67
N PHE A 260 -19.56 -12.44 16.93
CA PHE A 260 -18.80 -13.64 17.28
C PHE A 260 -17.99 -14.17 16.09
N LEU A 261 -18.56 -14.20 14.88
CA LEU A 261 -17.85 -14.68 13.69
C LEU A 261 -16.78 -13.68 13.22
N ALA A 262 -17.06 -12.37 13.30
CA ALA A 262 -16.06 -11.34 13.04
C ALA A 262 -14.91 -11.39 14.06
N TRP A 263 -15.21 -11.62 15.35
CA TRP A 263 -14.19 -11.88 16.36
C TRP A 263 -13.37 -13.14 16.04
N THR A 264 -14.04 -14.21 15.62
CA THR A 264 -13.40 -15.49 15.23
C THR A 264 -12.44 -15.28 14.06
N ASN A 265 -12.87 -14.57 13.01
CA ASN A 265 -12.03 -14.19 11.88
C ASN A 265 -10.76 -13.45 12.33
N ARG A 266 -10.89 -12.43 13.19
CA ARG A 266 -9.73 -11.71 13.74
C ARG A 266 -8.78 -12.64 14.50
N GLN A 267 -9.30 -13.61 15.25
CA GLN A 267 -8.45 -14.60 15.94
C GLN A 267 -7.73 -15.51 14.95
N LEU A 268 -8.40 -15.97 13.89
CA LEU A 268 -7.79 -16.81 12.85
C LEU A 268 -6.62 -16.10 12.16
N VAL A 269 -6.81 -14.83 11.80
CA VAL A 269 -5.77 -13.98 11.20
C VAL A 269 -4.58 -13.82 12.16
N LYS A 270 -4.84 -13.47 13.42
CA LYS A 270 -3.79 -13.27 14.45
C LYS A 270 -3.07 -14.57 14.84
N ALA A 271 -3.74 -15.71 14.78
CA ALA A 271 -3.16 -17.02 15.07
C ALA A 271 -2.27 -17.54 13.94
N LYS A 272 -2.61 -17.26 12.67
CA LYS A 272 -1.83 -17.70 11.49
C LYS A 272 -1.46 -16.54 10.54
N PRO A 273 -0.80 -15.47 11.00
CA PRO A 273 -0.58 -14.26 10.20
C PRO A 273 0.26 -14.48 8.92
N ALA A 274 0.93 -15.62 8.79
CA ALA A 274 1.70 -15.97 7.59
C ALA A 274 0.84 -16.00 6.31
N PHE A 275 -0.38 -16.55 6.35
CA PHE A 275 -1.27 -16.56 5.18
C PHE A 275 -1.69 -15.14 4.82
N HIS A 276 -2.15 -14.35 5.80
CA HIS A 276 -2.50 -12.93 5.61
C HIS A 276 -1.33 -12.14 4.97
N LYS A 277 -0.12 -12.31 5.50
CA LYS A 277 1.08 -11.65 5.00
C LYS A 277 1.41 -12.04 3.55
N GLN A 278 1.25 -13.32 3.19
CA GLN A 278 1.52 -13.79 1.83
C GLN A 278 0.44 -13.32 0.85
N THR A 279 -0.81 -13.27 1.27
CA THR A 279 -1.93 -12.74 0.48
C THR A 279 -1.71 -11.27 0.11
N PHE A 280 -1.42 -10.42 1.10
CA PHE A 280 -1.39 -8.96 0.91
C PHE A 280 0.01 -8.37 0.69
N LEU A 281 1.08 -9.13 0.88
CA LEU A 281 2.44 -8.60 0.72
C LEU A 281 3.36 -9.61 0.03
N LYS A 282 3.29 -9.60 -1.30
CA LYS A 282 4.13 -10.40 -2.21
C LYS A 282 5.48 -9.69 -2.38
N PRO A 283 6.59 -10.22 -1.83
CA PRO A 283 7.87 -9.53 -1.83
C PRO A 283 8.38 -9.16 -3.22
N GLU A 284 8.12 -10.01 -4.21
CA GLU A 284 8.55 -9.90 -5.59
C GLU A 284 7.83 -8.76 -6.32
N VAL A 285 6.65 -8.39 -5.84
CA VAL A 285 5.84 -7.29 -6.36
C VAL A 285 6.09 -6.03 -5.54
N HIS A 286 5.66 -6.01 -4.28
CA HIS A 286 5.52 -4.79 -3.47
C HIS A 286 6.84 -4.18 -3.00
N ARG A 287 7.98 -4.88 -3.17
CA ARG A 287 9.32 -4.34 -2.87
C ARG A 287 10.11 -3.95 -4.13
N SER A 288 9.57 -4.24 -5.30
CA SER A 288 10.15 -3.89 -6.58
C SER A 288 9.90 -2.41 -6.90
N ALA A 289 10.76 -1.79 -7.71
CA ALA A 289 10.51 -0.45 -8.23
C ALA A 289 9.50 -0.51 -9.41
N GLU A 290 9.46 -1.65 -10.08
CA GLU A 290 8.58 -2.01 -11.18
C GLU A 290 7.10 -1.95 -10.76
N PHE A 291 6.77 -2.25 -9.50
CA PHE A 291 5.42 -2.07 -8.98
C PHE A 291 4.91 -0.64 -9.10
N CYS A 292 5.71 0.35 -8.70
CA CYS A 292 5.32 1.75 -8.85
C CYS A 292 5.26 2.16 -10.33
N SER A 293 6.07 1.53 -11.18
CA SER A 293 6.12 1.84 -12.62
C SER A 293 4.80 1.58 -13.33
N THR A 294 3.94 0.70 -12.80
CA THR A 294 2.68 0.39 -13.47
C THR A 294 1.77 1.61 -13.52
N CYS A 295 1.81 2.49 -12.52
CA CYS A 295 1.01 3.72 -12.48
C CYS A 295 1.82 5.00 -12.66
N HIS A 296 3.11 5.02 -12.26
CA HIS A 296 3.99 6.18 -12.38
C HIS A 296 4.81 6.22 -13.68
N LYS A 297 4.45 5.38 -14.64
CA LYS A 297 4.86 5.48 -16.03
C LYS A 297 3.62 5.35 -16.90
N VAL A 298 3.49 6.24 -17.87
CA VAL A 298 2.31 6.39 -18.70
C VAL A 298 2.74 6.73 -20.12
N PHE A 299 1.98 6.25 -21.09
CA PHE A 299 2.05 6.67 -22.47
C PHE A 299 0.64 6.83 -23.02
N LEU A 300 0.45 7.72 -24.00
CA LEU A 300 -0.83 7.86 -24.69
C LEU A 300 -0.83 6.87 -25.87
N PRO A 301 -1.62 5.79 -25.83
CA PRO A 301 -1.73 4.87 -26.96
C PRO A 301 -2.44 5.53 -28.14
N GLU A 302 -2.19 5.02 -29.34
CA GLU A 302 -2.90 5.47 -30.55
C GLU A 302 -4.41 5.26 -30.42
N GLN A 303 -4.83 4.17 -29.77
CA GLN A 303 -6.25 3.90 -29.47
C GLN A 303 -6.93 4.99 -28.64
N LEU A 304 -6.19 5.79 -27.87
CA LEU A 304 -6.73 6.87 -27.05
C LEU A 304 -6.73 8.22 -27.78
N ASN A 305 -5.80 8.43 -28.71
CA ASN A 305 -5.53 9.75 -29.28
C ASN A 305 -5.67 9.83 -30.81
N ASP A 306 -5.98 8.72 -31.49
CA ASP A 306 -6.13 8.58 -32.94
C ASP A 306 -4.97 9.14 -33.78
N TYR A 307 -3.77 9.24 -33.20
CA TYR A 307 -2.61 9.86 -33.83
C TYR A 307 -1.39 8.96 -33.86
N LYS A 308 -0.77 8.71 -32.70
CA LYS A 308 0.40 7.84 -32.54
C LYS A 308 0.68 7.60 -31.06
N TRP A 309 1.59 6.67 -30.79
CA TRP A 309 2.18 6.54 -29.46
C TRP A 309 2.89 7.83 -29.05
N LEU A 310 2.47 8.43 -27.94
CA LEU A 310 3.13 9.61 -27.36
C LEU A 310 3.65 9.27 -25.95
N PRO A 311 4.87 9.72 -25.61
CA PRO A 311 5.37 9.58 -24.25
C PRO A 311 4.51 10.43 -23.31
N GLY A 312 4.16 9.86 -22.16
CA GLY A 312 3.53 10.59 -21.05
C GLY A 312 4.47 10.70 -19.86
N GLN A 313 3.88 10.82 -18.67
CA GLN A 313 4.59 10.80 -17.39
C GLN A 313 5.53 9.59 -17.28
N ASN A 314 6.78 9.78 -16.87
CA ASN A 314 7.74 8.68 -16.76
C ASN A 314 8.74 8.88 -15.61
N HIS A 315 8.30 8.57 -14.39
CA HIS A 315 9.16 8.64 -13.22
C HIS A 315 10.09 7.43 -13.11
N TYR A 316 9.64 6.27 -13.58
CA TYR A 316 10.37 5.02 -13.40
C TYR A 316 11.65 4.98 -14.22
N ASP A 317 11.61 5.30 -15.52
CA ASP A 317 12.82 5.24 -16.34
C ASP A 317 13.79 6.37 -15.96
N SER A 318 13.27 7.58 -15.68
CA SER A 318 14.10 8.69 -15.20
C SER A 318 14.77 8.34 -13.87
N TRP A 319 14.07 7.64 -12.97
CA TRP A 319 14.68 7.10 -11.75
C TRP A 319 15.72 6.03 -12.03
N ARG A 320 15.37 5.04 -12.85
CA ARG A 320 16.23 3.90 -13.18
C ARG A 320 17.54 4.37 -13.83
N LEU A 321 17.48 5.38 -14.70
CA LEU A 321 18.62 5.94 -15.39
C LEU A 321 19.39 6.98 -14.57
N SER A 322 18.83 7.45 -13.45
CA SER A 322 19.55 8.37 -12.58
C SER A 322 20.67 7.66 -11.83
N ASN A 323 21.56 8.48 -11.30
CA ASN A 323 22.60 8.00 -10.41
C ASN A 323 22.03 7.41 -9.10
N ARG A 324 20.86 7.87 -8.65
CA ARG A 324 20.29 7.50 -7.35
C ARG A 324 19.90 6.02 -7.28
N SER A 325 19.49 5.43 -8.40
CA SER A 325 19.14 4.01 -8.49
C SER A 325 20.35 3.08 -8.39
N GLY A 326 21.57 3.57 -8.63
CA GLY A 326 22.74 2.72 -8.83
C GLY A 326 22.64 1.86 -10.09
N HIS A 327 21.93 2.32 -11.12
CA HIS A 327 21.93 1.71 -12.44
C HIS A 327 22.29 2.70 -13.56
N GLY A 328 22.22 4.00 -13.28
CA GLY A 328 22.51 5.06 -14.25
C GLY A 328 23.97 5.10 -14.68
N VAL A 329 24.23 4.75 -15.95
CA VAL A 329 25.57 4.83 -16.56
C VAL A 329 26.05 6.27 -16.80
N GLN A 330 25.13 7.24 -16.74
CA GLN A 330 25.41 8.68 -16.90
C GLN A 330 25.80 9.37 -15.58
N GLY A 331 25.88 8.62 -14.47
CA GLY A 331 26.26 9.17 -13.17
C GLY A 331 27.73 9.61 -13.15
N TRP A 332 27.99 10.85 -12.73
CA TRP A 332 29.36 11.36 -12.56
C TRP A 332 30.11 10.73 -11.36
N TYR A 333 29.36 10.22 -10.39
CA TYR A 333 29.86 9.53 -9.19
C TYR A 333 28.88 8.42 -8.85
N TRP A 334 29.25 7.39 -8.10
CA TRP A 334 28.30 6.37 -7.64
C TRP A 334 27.76 6.70 -6.24
N PRO A 335 26.47 6.52 -5.93
CA PRO A 335 25.99 6.72 -4.56
C PRO A 335 26.58 5.64 -3.65
N LYS A 336 26.98 6.03 -2.42
CA LYS A 336 27.40 5.08 -1.39
C LYS A 336 26.28 4.09 -1.04
N GLU A 337 25.05 4.59 -1.01
CA GLU A 337 23.83 3.83 -0.73
C GLU A 337 22.82 4.10 -1.85
N PRO A 338 22.82 3.27 -2.92
CA PRO A 338 21.81 3.34 -3.97
C PRO A 338 20.40 3.11 -3.40
N ALA A 339 19.41 3.85 -3.89
CA ALA A 339 18.03 3.56 -3.61
C ALA A 339 17.62 2.29 -4.38
N SER A 340 17.12 1.27 -3.69
CA SER A 340 16.70 0.02 -4.31
C SER A 340 15.31 0.10 -4.95
N ASN A 341 14.47 1.05 -4.52
CA ASN A 341 13.10 1.26 -5.01
C ASN A 341 12.57 2.64 -4.59
N CYS A 342 11.34 2.94 -5.01
CA CYS A 342 10.63 4.19 -4.73
C CYS A 342 10.25 4.33 -3.24
N ASN A 343 9.99 3.21 -2.56
CA ASN A 343 9.51 3.18 -1.16
C ASN A 343 10.54 3.78 -0.19
N GLY A 344 11.83 3.78 -0.54
CA GLY A 344 12.87 4.40 0.28
C GLY A 344 12.64 5.88 0.52
N CYS A 345 12.14 6.61 -0.49
CA CYS A 345 11.90 8.05 -0.44
C CYS A 345 10.42 8.38 -0.19
N HIS A 346 9.50 7.68 -0.86
CA HIS A 346 8.06 8.00 -0.81
C HIS A 346 7.31 7.29 0.33
N MET A 347 7.91 6.27 0.96
CA MET A 347 7.36 5.59 2.14
C MET A 347 8.40 5.58 3.27
N PRO A 348 8.76 6.76 3.82
CA PRO A 348 9.74 6.85 4.89
C PRO A 348 9.30 6.07 6.13
N GLU A 349 10.25 5.72 7.00
CA GLU A 349 9.93 4.95 8.20
C GLU A 349 9.50 5.87 9.35
N VAL A 350 8.30 5.64 9.88
CA VAL A 350 7.71 6.38 10.99
C VAL A 350 7.53 5.47 12.20
N ALA A 351 7.69 6.03 13.40
CA ALA A 351 7.42 5.31 14.65
C ALA A 351 5.97 4.83 14.67
N SER A 352 5.75 3.55 15.00
CA SER A 352 4.42 2.97 15.03
C SER A 352 4.38 1.71 15.89
N VAL A 353 3.22 1.47 16.51
CA VAL A 353 2.92 0.25 17.27
C VAL A 353 1.95 -0.67 16.54
N ASP A 354 1.66 -0.39 15.26
CA ASP A 354 0.83 -1.23 14.39
C ASP A 354 1.39 -2.65 14.27
N MET A 355 0.52 -3.62 13.98
CA MET A 355 0.93 -5.03 13.87
C MET A 355 1.97 -5.28 12.76
N GLY A 356 2.06 -4.38 11.79
CA GLY A 356 3.04 -4.42 10.68
C GLY A 356 4.38 -3.75 10.99
N ALA A 357 4.53 -3.07 12.12
CA ALA A 357 5.76 -2.39 12.50
C ALA A 357 6.90 -3.40 12.78
N LYS A 358 8.13 -3.01 12.48
CA LYS A 358 9.33 -3.83 12.70
C LYS A 358 10.40 -3.03 13.45
N PRO A 359 11.30 -3.68 14.21
CA PRO A 359 12.38 -3.00 14.92
C PRO A 359 13.42 -2.50 13.92
N ARG A 360 13.26 -1.25 13.46
CA ARG A 360 14.12 -0.63 12.44
C ARG A 360 14.70 0.71 12.88
N GLY A 361 14.11 1.35 13.90
CA GLY A 361 14.63 2.59 14.43
C GLY A 361 15.84 2.38 15.35
N PRO A 362 16.42 3.49 15.85
CA PRO A 362 17.44 3.45 16.90
C PRO A 362 16.96 2.58 18.09
N ASP A 363 17.89 1.84 18.69
CA ASP A 363 17.62 0.97 19.85
C ASP A 363 16.49 -0.06 19.64
N GLY A 364 16.20 -0.42 18.38
CA GLY A 364 15.18 -1.42 18.04
C GLY A 364 13.74 -0.87 18.09
N GLU A 365 13.56 0.45 18.04
CA GLU A 365 12.25 1.08 17.95
C GLU A 365 11.42 0.51 16.79
N LEU A 366 10.15 0.22 17.08
CA LEU A 366 9.20 -0.27 16.08
C LEU A 366 8.83 0.86 15.11
N ARG A 367 9.06 0.60 13.82
CA ARG A 367 8.72 1.52 12.74
C ARG A 367 7.92 0.84 11.65
N LEU A 368 7.01 1.60 11.06
CA LEU A 368 6.20 1.24 9.90
C LEU A 368 6.65 2.08 8.70
N ARG A 369 6.35 1.60 7.49
CA ARG A 369 6.51 2.40 6.27
C ARG A 369 5.29 3.32 6.14
N ASP A 370 5.53 4.62 6.08
CA ASP A 370 4.50 5.63 5.95
C ASP A 370 3.73 5.44 4.62
N HIS A 371 2.40 5.53 4.66
CA HIS A 371 1.53 5.44 3.48
C HIS A 371 0.98 6.82 3.08
N LEU A 372 1.63 7.91 3.51
CA LEU A 372 1.32 9.25 2.98
C LEU A 372 1.73 9.38 1.50
N PHE A 373 2.70 8.58 1.05
CA PHE A 373 3.25 8.63 -0.31
C PHE A 373 3.68 10.04 -0.71
N VAL A 374 4.42 10.70 0.19
CA VAL A 374 4.73 12.13 0.07
C VAL A 374 5.34 12.46 -1.30
N GLY A 375 4.79 13.48 -1.95
CA GLY A 375 5.22 13.96 -3.26
C GLY A 375 5.43 15.47 -3.23
N ALA A 376 5.31 16.13 -4.37
CA ALA A 376 5.47 17.59 -4.46
C ALA A 376 4.16 18.38 -4.35
N ASN A 377 3.01 17.72 -4.61
CA ASN A 377 1.72 18.37 -4.76
C ASN A 377 1.09 18.75 -3.41
N THR A 378 0.99 20.05 -3.13
CA THR A 378 0.31 20.60 -1.95
C THR A 378 -1.18 20.89 -2.19
N ALA A 379 -1.61 20.99 -3.46
CA ALA A 379 -2.97 21.36 -3.82
C ALA A 379 -3.97 20.22 -3.57
N THR A 380 -3.61 18.97 -3.82
CA THR A 380 -4.51 17.82 -3.60
C THR A 380 -5.05 17.78 -2.17
N ALA A 381 -4.20 18.05 -1.18
CA ALA A 381 -4.61 18.11 0.22
C ALA A 381 -5.67 19.19 0.45
N ALA A 382 -5.46 20.40 -0.09
CA ALA A 382 -6.40 21.52 0.07
C ALA A 382 -7.73 21.33 -0.70
N LEU A 383 -7.73 20.57 -1.79
CA LEU A 383 -8.87 20.52 -2.72
C LEU A 383 -9.73 19.26 -2.60
N SER A 384 -9.22 18.15 -2.02
CA SER A 384 -9.87 16.83 -2.11
C SER A 384 -10.61 16.40 -0.83
N GLY A 385 -10.85 17.33 0.10
CA GLY A 385 -11.60 17.06 1.33
C GLY A 385 -10.95 16.01 2.25
N LEU A 386 -9.61 15.91 2.23
CA LEU A 386 -8.88 14.99 3.11
C LEU A 386 -9.12 15.33 4.60
N PRO A 387 -9.02 14.35 5.54
CA PRO A 387 -9.38 14.57 6.94
C PRO A 387 -8.53 15.63 7.68
N ASP A 388 -7.23 15.73 7.36
CA ASP A 388 -6.28 16.75 7.85
C ASP A 388 -5.45 17.32 6.68
N PRO A 389 -6.02 18.29 5.94
CA PRO A 389 -5.37 18.85 4.76
C PRO A 389 -4.14 19.70 5.10
N GLU A 390 -4.12 20.35 6.27
CA GLU A 390 -3.00 21.17 6.72
C GLU A 390 -1.80 20.32 7.13
N GLY A 391 -2.04 19.22 7.87
CA GLY A 391 -0.98 18.27 8.21
C GLY A 391 -0.37 17.61 6.97
N ALA A 392 -1.19 17.19 6.02
CA ALA A 392 -0.74 16.64 4.74
C ALA A 392 0.09 17.66 3.94
N ARG A 393 -0.37 18.92 3.85
CA ARG A 393 0.37 20.01 3.20
C ARG A 393 1.70 20.29 3.88
N ALA A 394 1.72 20.37 5.21
CA ALA A 394 2.94 20.64 5.98
C ALA A 394 3.99 19.52 5.78
N ALA A 395 3.56 18.26 5.73
CA ALA A 395 4.44 17.13 5.44
C ALA A 395 5.03 17.22 4.02
N THR A 396 4.20 17.54 3.01
CA THR A 396 4.65 17.79 1.64
C THR A 396 5.65 18.95 1.54
N GLU A 397 5.39 20.07 2.21
CA GLU A 397 6.32 21.21 2.23
C GLU A 397 7.64 20.86 2.92
N ALA A 398 7.59 20.09 4.01
CA ALA A 398 8.78 19.61 4.70
C ALA A 398 9.61 18.68 3.79
N PHE A 399 8.96 17.80 3.03
CA PHE A 399 9.62 16.98 2.01
C PHE A 399 10.25 17.85 0.91
N ASN A 400 9.51 18.80 0.34
CA ASN A 400 9.97 19.67 -0.74
C ASN A 400 11.17 20.54 -0.36
N ARG A 401 11.27 20.99 0.90
CA ARG A 401 12.46 21.71 1.42
C ARG A 401 13.77 20.92 1.27
N GLY A 402 13.68 19.58 1.22
CA GLY A 402 14.83 18.69 1.03
C GLY A 402 15.08 18.25 -0.42
N VAL A 403 14.33 18.75 -1.41
CA VAL A 403 14.40 18.30 -2.82
C VAL A 403 15.29 19.21 -3.68
N LEU A 404 15.17 20.53 -3.53
CA LEU A 404 15.92 21.51 -4.28
C LEU A 404 16.76 22.39 -3.37
N ARG A 405 17.87 22.90 -3.91
CA ARG A 405 18.62 24.00 -3.33
C ARG A 405 18.80 25.09 -4.37
N LEU A 406 18.49 26.32 -3.96
CA LEU A 406 18.74 27.53 -4.70
C LEU A 406 19.89 28.29 -4.01
N ASP A 407 20.95 28.55 -4.75
CA ASP A 407 22.08 29.36 -4.31
C ASP A 407 22.14 30.62 -5.19
N ILE A 408 22.01 31.79 -4.58
CA ILE A 408 22.35 33.05 -5.25
C ILE A 408 23.87 33.20 -5.09
N PHE A 409 24.62 33.03 -6.18
CA PHE A 409 26.08 32.93 -6.09
C PHE A 409 26.80 34.24 -6.39
N ALA A 410 26.21 35.11 -7.21
CA ALA A 410 26.82 36.38 -7.56
C ALA A 410 25.80 37.42 -8.07
N LEU A 411 26.26 38.67 -8.07
CA LEU A 411 25.69 39.78 -8.82
C LEU A 411 26.70 40.26 -9.85
N ARG A 412 26.25 40.63 -11.04
CA ARG A 412 27.07 41.38 -11.99
C ARG A 412 26.56 42.79 -12.18
N ALA A 413 27.51 43.74 -12.22
CA ALA A 413 27.23 45.13 -12.55
C ALA A 413 26.66 45.28 -13.97
N ASP A 414 26.00 46.41 -14.20
CA ASP A 414 25.41 46.84 -15.49
C ASP A 414 24.34 45.90 -16.08
N GLY A 415 23.96 44.84 -15.37
CA GLY A 415 23.00 43.84 -15.85
C GLY A 415 23.54 42.96 -16.98
N ARG A 416 24.86 42.76 -17.06
CA ARG A 416 25.49 42.02 -18.16
C ARG A 416 26.32 40.84 -17.70
N ALA A 417 26.40 39.80 -18.54
CA ALA A 417 27.20 38.60 -18.28
C ALA A 417 28.72 38.88 -18.19
N ASP A 418 29.20 39.94 -18.86
CA ASP A 418 30.59 40.43 -18.81
C ASP A 418 30.81 41.50 -17.72
N GLY A 419 29.77 41.86 -16.98
CA GLY A 419 29.84 42.84 -15.89
C GLY A 419 30.71 42.38 -14.73
N ALA A 420 31.25 43.36 -13.98
CA ALA A 420 32.06 43.10 -12.79
C ALA A 420 31.29 42.21 -11.80
N LEU A 421 31.90 41.09 -11.41
CA LEU A 421 31.28 40.08 -10.56
C LEU A 421 31.51 40.39 -9.09
N THR A 422 30.42 40.47 -8.34
CA THR A 422 30.41 40.54 -6.88
C THR A 422 29.87 39.21 -6.34
N PRO A 423 30.73 38.36 -5.75
CA PRO A 423 30.28 37.08 -5.21
C PRO A 423 29.40 37.30 -3.97
N LEU A 424 28.34 36.52 -3.85
CA LEU A 424 27.45 36.50 -2.70
C LEU A 424 27.81 35.31 -1.82
N LEU A 425 28.77 35.53 -0.92
CA LEU A 425 29.25 34.51 0.02
C LEU A 425 28.54 34.70 1.37
N GLY A 426 27.53 33.87 1.64
CA GLY A 426 26.77 33.88 2.90
C GLY A 426 25.52 34.78 2.85
N ASP A 427 24.98 35.11 4.02
CA ASP A 427 23.66 35.77 4.16
C ASP A 427 23.69 37.30 3.96
N THR A 428 24.86 37.88 3.73
CA THR A 428 25.03 39.33 3.53
C THR A 428 25.16 39.68 2.06
N ALA A 429 24.14 40.35 1.53
CA ALA A 429 24.19 40.97 0.21
C ALA A 429 24.90 42.35 0.28
N PRO A 430 25.63 42.76 -0.78
CA PRO A 430 26.18 44.10 -0.87
C PRO A 430 25.06 45.14 -0.99
N ALA A 431 25.30 46.35 -0.50
CA ALA A 431 24.40 47.46 -0.72
C ALA A 431 24.28 47.74 -2.23
N LEU A 432 23.06 47.63 -2.76
CA LEU A 432 22.78 47.93 -4.17
C LEU A 432 22.54 49.43 -4.33
N LEU A 433 23.24 50.03 -5.28
CA LEU A 433 23.01 51.42 -5.66
C LEU A 433 21.71 51.55 -6.45
N ALA A 434 20.83 52.45 -6.00
CA ALA A 434 19.59 52.76 -6.69
C ALA A 434 19.85 53.28 -8.13
N GLY A 435 18.98 52.91 -9.07
CA GLY A 435 19.09 53.28 -10.48
C GLY A 435 20.09 52.46 -11.29
N GLN A 436 20.87 51.57 -10.66
CA GLN A 436 21.78 50.66 -11.36
C GLN A 436 21.09 49.36 -11.77
N ARG A 437 21.59 48.75 -12.86
CA ARG A 437 21.17 47.42 -13.29
C ARG A 437 22.11 46.36 -12.74
N TYR A 438 21.54 45.24 -12.30
CA TYR A 438 22.30 44.09 -11.81
C TYR A 438 21.78 42.83 -12.49
N LEU A 439 22.70 41.92 -12.83
CA LEU A 439 22.35 40.56 -13.25
C LEU A 439 22.52 39.64 -12.03
N LEU A 440 21.45 38.94 -11.67
CA LEU A 440 21.46 37.94 -10.61
C LEU A 440 21.91 36.60 -11.16
N GLU A 441 22.94 36.04 -10.55
CA GLU A 441 23.53 34.77 -10.94
C GLU A 441 23.11 33.71 -9.92
N VAL A 442 22.26 32.76 -10.37
CA VAL A 442 21.59 31.76 -9.52
C VAL A 442 21.94 30.35 -9.98
N ILE A 443 22.21 29.46 -9.03
CA ILE A 443 22.34 28.02 -9.25
C ILE A 443 21.14 27.34 -8.59
N VAL A 444 20.37 26.60 -9.39
CA VAL A 444 19.33 25.69 -8.89
C VAL A 444 19.81 24.27 -9.10
N ARG A 445 19.82 23.47 -8.03
CA ARG A 445 20.21 22.05 -8.10
C ARG A 445 19.27 21.16 -7.31
N THR A 446 19.06 19.96 -7.83
CA THR A 446 18.42 18.89 -7.08
C THR A 446 19.36 18.36 -6.01
N LEU A 447 18.79 17.95 -4.88
CA LEU A 447 19.52 17.33 -3.79
C LEU A 447 19.52 15.81 -3.97
N GLY A 448 20.55 15.15 -3.42
CA GLY A 448 20.81 13.71 -3.65
C GLY A 448 19.74 12.73 -3.14
N THR A 449 18.65 13.25 -2.58
CA THR A 449 17.42 12.52 -2.24
C THR A 449 16.53 12.30 -3.45
N LEU A 450 16.51 13.24 -4.41
CA LEU A 450 15.69 13.14 -5.61
C LEU A 450 16.33 12.19 -6.60
N GLY A 451 15.58 11.15 -6.95
CA GLY A 451 16.05 10.10 -7.83
C GLY A 451 15.58 10.20 -9.26
N HIS A 452 14.65 11.10 -9.61
CA HIS A 452 14.08 11.25 -10.94
C HIS A 452 14.12 12.72 -11.36
N GLU A 453 13.63 13.04 -12.55
CA GLU A 453 13.54 14.40 -13.05
C GLU A 453 12.66 15.30 -12.14
N TYR A 454 13.06 16.57 -12.00
CA TYR A 454 12.28 17.62 -11.36
C TYR A 454 11.81 18.63 -12.40
N THR A 455 10.55 19.01 -12.46
CA THR A 455 9.40 18.33 -11.84
C THR A 455 8.97 17.15 -12.70
N GLN A 456 8.21 16.23 -12.13
CA GLN A 456 7.52 15.18 -12.88
C GLN A 456 6.08 15.09 -12.37
N GLY A 457 5.17 14.52 -13.18
CA GLY A 457 3.73 14.50 -12.93
C GLY A 457 2.98 14.59 -14.26
N THR A 458 1.81 15.22 -14.28
CA THR A 458 1.18 15.71 -15.52
C THR A 458 2.11 16.73 -16.17
N VAL A 459 2.85 16.27 -17.18
CA VAL A 459 3.91 17.02 -17.89
C VAL A 459 3.40 18.30 -18.58
N ASP A 460 2.11 18.37 -18.85
CA ASP A 460 1.40 19.51 -19.42
C ASP A 460 0.94 20.55 -18.37
N SER A 461 0.99 20.23 -17.07
CA SER A 461 0.58 21.13 -15.98
C SER A 461 1.73 21.63 -15.10
N ASN A 462 2.96 21.22 -15.39
CA ASN A 462 4.10 21.44 -14.51
C ASN A 462 4.94 22.63 -15.00
N GLU A 463 4.74 23.79 -14.38
CA GLU A 463 5.62 24.95 -14.53
C GLU A 463 6.48 25.12 -13.27
N THR A 464 7.77 25.42 -13.44
CA THR A 464 8.66 25.83 -12.35
C THR A 464 9.21 27.20 -12.68
N TRP A 465 9.06 28.13 -11.74
CA TRP A 465 9.60 29.47 -11.86
C TRP A 465 10.28 29.88 -10.55
N LEU A 466 11.13 30.90 -10.65
CA LEU A 466 11.70 31.59 -9.51
C LEU A 466 10.98 32.93 -9.37
N ASP A 467 10.39 33.16 -8.21
CA ASP A 467 9.88 34.47 -7.84
C ASP A 467 10.97 35.23 -7.08
N VAL A 468 11.38 36.38 -7.63
CA VAL A 468 12.48 37.20 -7.11
C VAL A 468 11.92 38.55 -6.72
N THR A 469 11.90 38.81 -5.41
CA THR A 469 11.52 40.11 -4.85
C THR A 469 12.78 40.89 -4.45
N VAL A 470 12.89 42.14 -4.92
CA VAL A 470 13.93 43.09 -4.52
C VAL A 470 13.26 44.25 -3.78
N SER A 471 13.63 44.46 -2.51
CA SER A 471 13.07 45.52 -1.67
C SER A 471 14.15 46.52 -1.25
N ALA A 472 13.81 47.80 -1.19
CA ALA A 472 14.64 48.81 -0.53
C ALA A 472 14.43 48.72 1.00
N GLY A 473 15.52 48.72 1.76
CA GLY A 473 15.51 48.72 3.23
C GLY A 473 15.28 50.10 3.82
#